data_AF-A0A9X8G9Q2-F1
#
_entry.id   AF-A0A9X8G9Q2-F1
#
_cell.length_a   1.000
_cell.length_b   1.000
_cell.length_c   1.000
_cell.angle_alpha   90.00
_cell.angle_beta   90.00
_cell.angle_gamma   90.00
#
_symmetry.space_group_name_H-M   'P 1'
#
loop_
_entity.id
_entity.type
_entity.pdbx_description
1 polymer ?
#
loop_
_entity_poly.entity_id
_entity_poly.type
_entity_poly.pdbx_seq_one_letter_code
_entity_poly.pdbx_strand_id
1 'polypeptide(L)' 'MARTKWVKQPNFEQYHSHHITIEHYGEKVPMYTILLNPQIGRYVIGSFYAFTSEYTPFQPHLNFGTVEEAKKYIDSNYNK' A
#
# COMPACT_ATOMS: atom_id res chain seq x y z
N MET A 1 -4.97 -22.42 3.52
CA MET A 1 -5.69 -21.13 3.60
C MET A 1 -4.87 -20.09 2.86
N ALA A 2 -5.38 -19.52 1.77
CA ALA A 2 -4.68 -18.47 1.05
C ALA A 2 -4.56 -17.23 1.96
N ARG A 3 -3.34 -16.86 2.35
CA ARG A 3 -3.11 -15.60 3.09
C ARG A 3 -3.54 -14.45 2.18
N THR A 4 -4.49 -13.63 2.63
CA THR A 4 -4.95 -12.47 1.87
C THR A 4 -3.77 -11.53 1.63
N LYS A 5 -3.43 -11.28 0.37
CA LYS A 5 -2.30 -10.41 -0.03
C LYS A 5 -2.44 -8.98 0.47
N TRP A 6 -3.67 -8.49 0.56
CA TRP A 6 -4.02 -7.14 0.96
C TRP A 6 -4.97 -7.18 2.15
N VAL A 7 -4.60 -6.50 3.24
CA VAL A 7 -5.42 -6.42 4.45
C VAL A 7 -6.01 -5.02 4.56
N LYS A 8 -7.34 -4.93 4.60
CA LYS A 8 -8.06 -3.66 4.83
C LYS A 8 -7.90 -3.24 6.29
N GLN A 9 -7.58 -1.98 6.53
CA GLN A 9 -7.48 -1.41 7.87
C GLN A 9 -8.89 -1.08 8.41
N PRO A 10 -9.15 -1.25 9.73
CA PRO A 10 -10.50 -1.15 10.28
C PRO A 10 -11.18 0.22 10.12
N ASN A 11 -10.38 1.29 10.10
CA ASN A 11 -10.89 2.65 10.30
C ASN A 11 -10.98 3.48 9.01
N PHE A 12 -10.42 3.01 7.90
CA PHE A 12 -10.31 3.77 6.66
C PHE A 12 -10.40 2.88 5.42
N GLU A 13 -10.67 3.48 4.26
CA GLU A 13 -10.44 2.85 2.95
C GLU A 13 -8.94 2.77 2.67
N GLN A 14 -8.23 2.05 3.55
CA GLN A 14 -6.79 1.82 3.52
C GLN A 14 -6.49 0.33 3.51
N TYR A 15 -5.51 -0.07 2.71
CA TYR A 15 -5.11 -1.45 2.49
C TYR A 15 -3.59 -1.58 2.64
N HIS A 16 -3.11 -2.63 3.30
CA HIS A 16 -1.68 -2.93 3.48
C HIS A 16 -1.27 -4.17 2.69
N SER A 17 -0.08 -4.13 2.07
CA SER A 17 0.48 -5.26 1.32
C SER A 17 1.18 -6.26 2.24
N HIS A 18 0.47 -7.25 2.77
CA HIS A 18 1.06 -8.26 3.68
C HIS A 18 1.90 -9.32 2.96
N HIS A 19 1.91 -9.30 1.64
CA HIS A 19 2.71 -10.19 0.80
C HIS A 19 4.01 -9.54 0.30
N ILE A 20 4.14 -8.21 0.43
CA ILE A 20 5.39 -7.48 0.16
C ILE A 20 5.73 -6.70 1.43
N THR A 21 6.69 -7.20 2.18
CA THR A 21 7.10 -6.66 3.49
C THR A 21 8.58 -6.33 3.50
N ILE A 22 8.96 -5.33 4.28
CA ILE A 22 10.35 -5.07 4.63
C ILE A 22 10.61 -5.40 6.09
N GLU A 23 11.88 -5.61 6.43
CA GLU A 23 12.31 -5.70 7.83
C GLU A 23 12.65 -4.31 8.36
N HIS A 24 12.01 -3.93 9.47
CA HIS A 24 12.24 -2.66 10.15
C HIS A 24 12.22 -2.90 11.65
N TYR A 25 13.32 -2.59 12.34
CA TYR A 25 13.52 -2.91 13.77
C TYR A 25 13.24 -4.37 14.15
N GLY A 26 13.56 -5.32 13.27
CA GLY A 26 13.33 -6.76 13.49
C GLY A 26 11.89 -7.22 13.27
N GLU A 27 11.00 -6.32 12.85
CA GLU A 27 9.60 -6.63 12.50
C GLU A 27 9.39 -6.60 10.98
N LYS A 28 8.46 -7.44 10.50
CA LYS A 28 8.01 -7.40 9.10
C LYS A 28 6.88 -6.39 8.94
N VAL A 29 7.18 -5.27 8.30
CA VAL A 29 6.23 -4.18 8.04
C VAL A 29 5.79 -4.21 6.57
N PRO A 30 4.50 -3.98 6.25
CA PRO A 30 4.06 -3.87 4.86
C PRO A 30 4.82 -2.77 4.13
N MET A 31 5.35 -3.07 2.93
CA MET A 31 6.08 -2.09 2.15
C MET A 31 5.15 -1.04 1.53
N TYR A 32 3.95 -1.46 1.14
CA TYR A 32 2.99 -0.61 0.43
C TYR A 32 1.67 -0.49 1.19
N THR A 33 1.10 0.70 1.11
CA THR A 33 -0.27 0.97 1.50
C THR A 33 -1.03 1.61 0.33
N ILE A 34 -2.31 1.32 0.22
CA ILE A 34 -3.22 2.01 -0.70
C ILE A 34 -4.26 2.73 0.14
N LEU A 35 -4.53 3.98 -0.15
CA LEU A 35 -5.54 4.78 0.55
C LEU A 35 -6.36 5.61 -0.43
N LEU A 36 -7.63 5.84 -0.12
CA LEU A 36 -8.48 6.78 -0.83
C LEU A 36 -8.06 8.22 -0.48
N ASN A 37 -7.70 9.02 -1.48
CA ASN A 37 -7.50 10.46 -1.31
C ASN A 37 -8.88 11.16 -1.43
N PRO A 38 -9.41 11.77 -0.35
CA PRO A 38 -10.73 12.38 -0.36
C PRO A 38 -10.81 13.67 -1.19
N GLN A 39 -9.68 14.34 -1.46
CA GLN A 39 -9.66 15.59 -2.22
C GLN A 39 -9.89 15.37 -3.71
N ILE A 40 -9.34 14.27 -4.24
CA ILE A 40 -9.41 13.96 -5.68
C ILE A 40 -10.30 12.75 -5.99
N GLY A 41 -10.80 12.05 -4.97
CA GLY A 41 -11.66 10.87 -5.14
C GLY A 41 -10.96 9.68 -5.82
N ARG A 42 -9.63 9.60 -5.70
CA ARG A 42 -8.78 8.57 -6.34
C ARG A 42 -7.96 7.85 -5.29
N TYR A 43 -7.62 6.60 -5.57
CA TYR A 43 -6.71 5.82 -4.74
C TYR A 43 -5.26 6.18 -5.04
N VAL A 44 -4.46 6.34 -4.00
CA VAL A 44 -3.03 6.62 -4.07
C VAL A 44 -2.24 5.53 -3.36
N ILE A 45 -0.99 5.35 -3.76
CA ILE A 45 -0.08 4.37 -3.17
C ILE A 45 0.90 5.11 -2.26
N GLY A 46 1.04 4.64 -1.03
CA GLY A 46 2.13 4.97 -0.13
C GLY A 46 3.16 3.85 -0.06
N SER A 47 4.45 4.19 0.01
CA SER A 47 5.54 3.28 0.33
C SER A 47 6.12 3.60 1.69
N PHE A 48 6.43 2.57 2.46
CA PHE A 48 7.04 2.73 3.77
C PHE A 48 8.47 3.26 3.63
N TYR A 49 8.76 4.34 4.33
CA TYR A 49 10.08 4.96 4.38
C TYR A 49 10.72 4.71 5.75
N ALA A 50 11.71 3.82 5.77
CA ALA A 50 12.31 3.34 7.02
C ALA A 50 12.96 4.45 7.87
N PHE A 51 13.51 5.49 7.23
CA PHE A 51 14.17 6.59 7.95
C PHE A 51 13.20 7.37 8.85
N THR A 52 11.95 7.58 8.41
CA THR A 52 10.93 8.27 9.21
C THR A 52 9.93 7.32 9.86
N SER A 53 9.96 6.02 9.52
CA SER A 53 8.96 5.03 9.95
C SER A 53 7.52 5.37 9.53
N GLU A 54 7.37 6.05 8.38
CA GLU A 54 6.08 6.52 7.87
C GLU A 54 5.85 6.07 6.42
N TYR A 55 4.58 6.02 5.99
CA TYR A 55 4.25 5.86 4.58
C TYR A 55 4.28 7.20 3.88
N THR A 56 5.06 7.29 2.80
CA THR A 56 5.16 8.46 1.95
C THR A 56 4.56 8.17 0.58
N PRO A 57 4.08 9.17 -0.18
CA PRO A 57 3.56 8.95 -1.53
C PRO A 57 4.61 8.26 -2.41
N PHE A 58 4.28 7.06 -2.90
CA PHE A 58 5.21 6.26 -3.71
C PHE A 58 5.54 6.97 -5.04
N GLN A 59 4.51 7.48 -5.70
CA GLN A 59 4.60 8.29 -6.91
C GLN A 59 3.47 9.33 -6.89
N PRO A 60 3.77 10.64 -6.71
CA PRO A 60 2.75 11.67 -6.48
C PRO A 60 1.71 11.81 -7.59
N HIS A 61 2.08 11.49 -8.84
CA HIS A 61 1.19 11.59 -9.99
C HIS A 61 0.38 10.32 -10.23
N LEU A 62 0.72 9.22 -9.57
CA LEU A 62 0.09 7.93 -9.78
C LEU A 62 -1.15 7.81 -8.90
N ASN A 63 -2.31 7.81 -9.54
CA ASN A 63 -3.60 7.67 -8.90
C ASN A 63 -4.50 6.73 -9.70
N PHE A 64 -5.44 6.07 -9.00
CA PHE A 64 -6.26 5.00 -9.56
C PHE A 64 -7.75 5.27 -9.33
N GLY A 65 -8.59 4.80 -10.24
CA GLY A 65 -10.05 4.90 -10.10
C GLY A 65 -10.58 3.94 -9.05
N THR A 66 -9.99 2.76 -8.93
CA THR A 66 -10.40 1.73 -7.98
C THR A 66 -9.23 1.21 -7.14
N VAL A 67 -9.55 0.61 -6.00
CA VAL A 67 -8.53 -0.04 -5.16
C VAL A 67 -7.95 -1.27 -5.86
N GLU A 68 -8.75 -1.98 -6.66
CA GLU A 68 -8.33 -3.16 -7.43
C GLU A 68 -7.26 -2.80 -8.47
N GLU A 69 -7.40 -1.67 -9.16
CA GLU A 69 -6.39 -1.16 -10.09
C GLU A 69 -5.07 -0.88 -9.38
N ALA A 70 -5.12 -0.19 -8.23
CA ALA A 70 -3.94 0.11 -7.42
C ALA A 70 -3.26 -1.16 -6.91
N LYS A 71 -4.03 -2.14 -6.42
CA LYS A 71 -3.52 -3.46 -5.98
C LYS A 71 -2.85 -4.18 -7.13
N LYS A 72 -3.52 -4.27 -8.29
CA LYS A 72 -3.00 -4.94 -9.49
C LYS A 72 -1.72 -4.29 -9.97
N TYR A 73 -1.61 -2.97 -9.94
CA TYR A 73 -0.40 -2.25 -10.31
C TYR A 73 0.78 -2.68 -9.43
N ILE A 74 0.60 -2.72 -8.10
CA ILE A 74 1.65 -3.18 -7.19
C ILE A 74 1.98 -4.66 -7.40
N ASP A 75 0.96 -5.52 -7.44
CA ASP A 75 1.13 -6.96 -7.58
C ASP A 75 1.80 -7.34 -8.92
N SER A 76 1.62 -6.55 -9.99
CA SER A 76 2.19 -6.85 -11.30
C SER A 76 3.63 -6.35 -11.47
N ASN A 77 3.99 -5.27 -10.77
CA ASN A 77 5.27 -4.59 -10.99
C ASN A 77 6.28 -4.79 -9.85
N TYR A 78 5.81 -5.08 -8.62
CA TYR A 78 6.62 -5.03 -7.40
C TYR A 78 6.50 -6.26 -6.49
N ASN A 79 5.65 -7.23 -6.83
CA ASN A 79 5.60 -8.51 -6.15
C ASN A 79 6.64 -9.47 -6.76
N LYS A 80 7.89 -9.41 -6.29
CA LYS A 80 8.99 -10.29 -6.70
C LYS A 80 9.22 -11.39 -5.67
#